data_AF-A0A4V1IQJ3-F1
#
_entry.id   AF-A0A4V1IQJ3-F1
#
_cell.length_a   1.000
_cell.length_b   1.000
_cell.length_c   1.000
_cell.angle_alpha   90.00
_cell.angle_beta   90.00
_cell.angle_gamma   90.00
#
_symmetry.space_group_name_H-M   'P 1'
#
loop_
_entity.id
_entity.type
_entity.pdbx_description
1 polymer ?
#
loop_
_entity_poly.entity_id
_entity_poly.type
_entity_poly.pdbx_seq_one_letter_code
_entity_poly.pdbx_strand_id
1 'polypeptide(L)'
;MSPIPFSIIQYGIGQASGEIYKANYTLAGLTASNAFFGVATFEASMPGTQGLLGLCFPFLNDTGGILGQVPGSQSPVEALGFSSFGFYLPFAAENDTGELTVNGYDSSRTSGPMTYGFWQFSVAHGRFSAGDSAGNFGATTSAVANTGSTIIQLPTPMAQSIWQAVNATTNPSQAGFATIDCDAQSPEVVFTFSTTSYAIPASAYIIPNGRHLPLSCGSVDSSLFSSF
;
A
#
# COMPACT_ATOMS: atom_id res chain seq x y z
N MET A 1 13.43 9.75 -31.26
CA MET A 1 12.04 9.25 -31.24
C MET A 1 11.16 10.39 -30.81
N SER A 2 9.97 10.54 -31.39
CA SER A 2 8.97 11.49 -30.89
C SER A 2 8.56 11.08 -29.47
N PRO A 3 8.25 12.03 -28.58
CA PRO A 3 7.78 11.70 -27.23
C PRO A 3 6.50 10.86 -27.30
N ILE A 4 6.44 9.79 -26.51
CA ILE A 4 5.22 8.98 -26.37
C ILE A 4 4.49 9.53 -25.15
N PRO A 5 3.30 10.13 -25.29
CA PRO A 5 2.57 10.65 -24.15
C PRO A 5 2.11 9.50 -23.25
N PHE A 6 1.98 9.74 -21.94
CA PHE A 6 1.27 8.84 -21.03
C PHE A 6 0.26 9.62 -20.18
N SER A 7 -0.79 8.93 -19.74
CA SER A 7 -1.79 9.49 -18.84
C SER A 7 -2.28 8.42 -17.87
N ILE A 8 -1.96 8.60 -16.59
CA ILE A 8 -2.46 7.80 -15.48
C ILE A 8 -3.61 8.58 -14.85
N ILE A 9 -4.82 8.18 -15.21
CA ILE A 9 -6.07 8.86 -14.80
C ILE A 9 -6.44 8.61 -13.34
N GLN A 10 -5.81 7.62 -12.69
CA GLN A 10 -5.93 7.40 -11.25
C GLN A 10 -4.80 6.52 -10.72
N TYR A 11 -4.13 6.97 -9.66
CA TYR A 11 -3.35 6.11 -8.76
C TYR A 11 -3.62 6.48 -7.30
N GLY A 12 -4.24 5.59 -6.55
CA GLY A 12 -4.80 5.96 -5.24
C GLY A 12 -5.76 7.15 -5.39
N ILE A 13 -5.37 8.32 -4.86
CA ILE A 13 -6.11 9.59 -4.98
C ILE A 13 -5.49 10.58 -6.00
N GLY A 14 -4.38 10.22 -6.64
CA GLY A 14 -3.60 11.07 -7.52
C GLY A 14 -3.81 10.77 -9.01
N GLN A 15 -3.27 11.67 -9.84
CA GLN A 15 -3.27 11.55 -11.31
C GLN A 15 -1.97 12.13 -11.86
N ALA A 16 -1.47 11.60 -12.97
CA ALA A 16 -0.24 12.07 -13.58
C ALA A 16 -0.28 11.93 -15.09
N SER A 17 0.31 12.89 -15.80
CA SER A 17 0.51 12.81 -17.24
C SER A 17 1.82 13.44 -17.65
N GLY A 18 2.33 13.02 -18.80
CA GLY A 18 3.60 13.49 -19.31
C GLY A 18 4.06 12.65 -20.49
N GLU A 19 5.36 12.40 -20.55
CA GLU A 19 5.99 11.72 -21.68
C GLU A 19 6.86 10.55 -21.22
N ILE A 20 6.92 9.50 -22.04
CA ILE A 20 7.72 8.31 -21.78
C ILE A 20 9.11 8.50 -22.39
N TYR A 21 10.13 8.30 -21.57
CA TYR A 21 11.53 8.34 -21.95
C TYR A 21 12.17 6.96 -21.82
N LYS A 22 13.30 6.80 -22.51
CA LYS A 22 14.12 5.59 -22.45
C LYS A 22 15.53 5.95 -22.01
N ALA A 23 15.95 5.45 -20.86
CA ALA A 23 17.31 5.67 -20.35
C ALA A 23 17.71 4.56 -19.36
N ASN A 24 18.91 4.69 -18.81
CA ASN A 24 19.35 3.83 -17.72
C ASN A 24 18.97 4.47 -16.38
N TYR A 25 18.54 3.65 -15.42
CA TYR A 25 18.39 4.07 -14.02
C TYR A 25 18.90 2.99 -13.08
N THR A 26 19.22 3.39 -11.85
CA THR A 26 19.78 2.50 -10.84
C THR A 26 18.97 2.53 -9.56
N LEU A 27 18.78 1.37 -8.94
CA LEU A 27 18.15 1.22 -7.63
C LEU A 27 18.84 0.10 -6.86
N ALA A 28 19.19 0.34 -5.60
CA ALA A 28 19.84 -0.65 -4.73
C ALA A 28 21.08 -1.34 -5.37
N GLY A 29 21.88 -0.57 -6.13
CA GLY A 29 23.07 -1.08 -6.83
C GLY A 29 22.79 -1.87 -8.12
N LEU A 30 21.53 -2.11 -8.46
CA LEU A 30 21.11 -2.74 -9.72
C LEU A 30 20.88 -1.67 -10.79
N THR A 31 21.13 -2.02 -12.05
CA THR A 31 20.99 -1.11 -13.19
C THR A 31 19.96 -1.65 -14.17
N ALA A 32 18.89 -0.88 -14.37
CA ALA A 32 17.97 -1.07 -15.47
C ALA A 32 18.56 -0.39 -16.71
N SER A 33 18.95 -1.17 -17.71
CA SER A 33 19.53 -0.66 -18.95
C SER A 33 18.44 -0.48 -20.01
N ASN A 34 18.46 0.65 -20.73
CA ASN A 34 17.53 0.91 -21.83
C ASN A 34 16.05 0.77 -21.40
N ALA A 35 15.73 1.14 -20.16
CA ALA A 35 14.41 0.97 -19.58
C ALA A 35 13.52 2.17 -19.85
N PHE A 36 12.21 1.93 -19.89
CA PHE A 36 11.20 2.96 -20.11
C PHE A 36 10.66 3.48 -18.79
N PHE A 37 10.48 4.79 -18.67
CA PHE A 37 9.86 5.44 -17.51
C PHE A 37 9.14 6.72 -17.94
N GLY A 38 8.11 7.10 -17.19
CA GLY A 38 7.35 8.33 -17.41
C GLY A 38 8.04 9.51 -16.73
N VAL A 39 8.15 10.63 -17.44
CA VAL A 39 8.50 11.94 -16.88
C VAL A 39 7.24 12.77 -16.85
N ALA A 40 6.69 12.94 -15.65
CA ALA A 40 5.46 13.70 -15.45
C ALA A 40 5.70 15.20 -15.69
N THR A 41 4.84 15.82 -16.49
CA THR A 41 4.75 17.28 -16.64
C THR A 41 3.56 17.86 -15.88
N PHE A 42 2.64 16.99 -15.45
CA PHE A 42 1.54 17.29 -14.56
C PHE A 42 1.36 16.16 -13.55
N GLU A 43 1.11 16.56 -12.31
CA GLU A 43 0.81 15.65 -11.22
C GLU A 43 -0.19 16.30 -10.27
N ALA A 44 -1.22 15.55 -9.93
CA ALA A 44 -2.15 15.88 -8.86
C ALA A 44 -1.91 14.92 -7.69
N SER A 45 -1.65 15.48 -6.50
CA SER A 45 -1.68 14.78 -5.21
C SER A 45 -0.55 13.75 -4.94
N MET A 46 0.72 14.15 -5.03
CA MET A 46 1.85 13.43 -4.43
C MET A 46 2.72 14.31 -3.52
N PRO A 47 2.24 14.66 -2.31
CA PRO A 47 3.07 15.37 -1.37
C PRO A 47 4.24 14.49 -0.88
N GLY A 48 5.47 14.99 -0.98
CA GLY A 48 6.63 14.44 -0.27
C GLY A 48 7.47 13.38 -0.99
N THR A 49 7.23 13.10 -2.27
CA THR A 49 8.10 12.24 -3.11
C THR A 49 8.34 12.86 -4.48
N GLN A 50 9.36 12.38 -5.19
CA GLN A 50 9.76 12.83 -6.52
C GLN A 50 9.25 11.91 -7.65
N GLY A 51 8.61 10.80 -7.28
CA GLY A 51 8.03 9.87 -8.23
C GLY A 51 7.57 8.56 -7.59
N LEU A 52 7.16 7.63 -8.46
CA LEU A 52 6.68 6.30 -8.10
C LEU A 52 7.46 5.23 -8.86
N LEU A 53 7.69 4.11 -8.18
CA LEU A 53 8.21 2.90 -8.79
C LEU A 53 7.15 1.79 -8.66
N GLY A 54 6.49 1.47 -9.78
CA GLY A 54 5.51 0.38 -9.83
C GLY A 54 6.20 -0.97 -9.63
N LEU A 55 5.77 -1.71 -8.60
CA LEU A 55 6.27 -3.06 -8.27
C LEU A 55 5.18 -4.12 -8.37
N CYS A 56 4.02 -3.77 -8.92
CA CYS A 56 2.96 -4.74 -9.16
C CYS A 56 3.34 -5.67 -10.31
N PHE A 57 2.62 -6.79 -10.41
CA PHE A 57 2.76 -7.66 -11.56
C PHE A 57 2.10 -6.99 -12.78
N PRO A 58 2.67 -7.14 -13.99
CA PRO A 58 2.03 -6.67 -15.22
C PRO A 58 0.62 -7.26 -15.36
N PHE A 59 -0.38 -6.41 -15.63
CA PHE A 59 -1.75 -6.85 -15.91
C PHE A 59 -2.02 -6.87 -17.42
N LEU A 60 -2.79 -7.86 -17.87
CA LEU A 60 -3.10 -8.05 -19.30
C LEU A 60 -3.85 -6.88 -19.96
N ASN A 61 -4.47 -5.99 -19.17
CA ASN A 61 -5.33 -4.91 -19.64
C ASN A 61 -4.81 -3.51 -19.29
N ASP A 62 -3.52 -3.36 -18.94
CA ASP A 62 -2.95 -2.02 -18.75
C ASP A 62 -2.96 -1.29 -20.10
N THR A 63 -3.79 -0.25 -20.20
CA THR A 63 -3.95 0.57 -21.42
C THR A 63 -3.45 2.00 -21.23
N GLY A 64 -3.14 2.40 -19.99
CA GLY A 64 -2.73 3.76 -19.63
C GLY A 64 -1.31 3.86 -19.06
N GLY A 65 -0.74 2.75 -18.61
CA GLY A 65 0.63 2.65 -18.16
C GLY A 65 1.62 2.40 -19.30
N ILE A 66 2.90 2.36 -18.95
CA ILE A 66 4.02 2.28 -19.90
C ILE A 66 4.02 0.92 -20.61
N LEU A 67 3.68 -0.15 -19.88
CA LEU A 67 3.66 -1.52 -20.41
C LEU A 67 2.64 -1.69 -21.53
N GLY A 68 1.47 -1.09 -21.36
CA GLY A 68 0.42 -1.07 -22.39
C GLY A 68 0.76 -0.22 -23.63
N GLN A 69 1.50 0.87 -23.44
CA GLN A 69 1.75 1.86 -24.50
C GLN A 69 3.01 1.61 -25.32
N VAL A 70 4.01 0.94 -24.74
CA VAL A 70 5.31 0.74 -25.37
C VAL A 70 5.60 -0.75 -25.54
N PRO A 71 5.40 -1.31 -26.75
CA PRO A 71 5.72 -2.71 -27.02
C PRO A 71 7.17 -3.04 -26.69
N GLY A 72 7.37 -4.13 -25.94
CA GLY A 72 8.70 -4.58 -25.50
C GLY A 72 9.32 -3.75 -24.37
N SER A 73 8.54 -2.86 -23.74
CA SER A 73 8.92 -2.30 -22.45
C SER A 73 8.86 -3.37 -21.35
N GLN A 74 9.53 -3.09 -20.24
CA GLN A 74 9.66 -3.98 -19.09
C GLN A 74 9.18 -3.24 -17.85
N SER A 75 8.54 -3.98 -16.94
CA SER A 75 8.24 -3.45 -15.61
C SER A 75 9.55 -3.11 -14.88
N PRO A 76 9.54 -2.23 -13.86
CA PRO A 76 10.73 -1.99 -13.05
C PRO A 76 11.32 -3.26 -12.43
N VAL A 77 10.47 -4.21 -12.03
CA VAL A 77 10.87 -5.53 -11.52
C VAL A 77 11.71 -6.28 -12.57
N GLU A 78 11.24 -6.36 -13.81
CA GLU A 78 11.94 -7.03 -14.90
C GLU A 78 13.21 -6.27 -15.33
N ALA A 79 13.10 -4.95 -15.48
CA ALA A 79 14.20 -4.10 -15.95
C ALA A 79 15.38 -4.08 -14.96
N LEU A 80 15.10 -4.09 -13.64
CA LEU A 80 16.12 -4.17 -12.59
C LEU A 80 16.55 -5.62 -12.28
N GLY A 81 15.88 -6.63 -12.83
CA GLY A 81 16.18 -8.03 -12.57
C GLY A 81 15.86 -8.49 -11.14
N PHE A 82 14.77 -8.00 -10.57
CA PHE A 82 14.30 -8.42 -9.25
C PHE A 82 13.74 -9.85 -9.32
N SER A 83 14.33 -10.76 -8.54
CA SER A 83 13.82 -12.12 -8.31
C SER A 83 12.86 -12.18 -7.13
N SER A 84 13.01 -11.27 -6.16
CA SER A 84 12.17 -11.08 -4.98
C SER A 84 12.50 -9.73 -4.35
N PHE A 85 11.66 -9.24 -3.45
CA PHE A 85 11.94 -8.04 -2.65
C PHE A 85 11.18 -8.08 -1.32
N GLY A 86 11.75 -7.46 -0.29
CA GLY A 86 11.19 -7.36 1.05
C GLY A 86 11.11 -5.90 1.49
N PHE A 87 10.05 -5.56 2.21
CA PHE A 87 9.88 -4.25 2.84
C PHE A 87 9.88 -4.39 4.36
N TYR A 88 10.72 -3.60 5.01
CA TYR A 88 10.60 -3.31 6.44
C TYR A 88 10.13 -1.86 6.57
N LEU A 89 8.94 -1.68 7.16
CA LEU A 89 8.32 -0.38 7.39
C LEU A 89 8.10 -0.23 8.90
N PRO A 90 8.97 0.49 9.62
CA PRO A 90 8.81 0.69 11.07
C PRO A 90 7.56 1.51 11.37
N PHE A 91 7.02 1.35 12.57
CA PHE A 91 5.91 2.19 13.00
C PHE A 91 6.38 3.64 13.16
N ALA A 92 5.51 4.61 12.90
CA ALA A 92 5.86 6.03 13.02
C ALA A 92 6.31 6.44 14.43
N ALA A 93 5.91 5.69 15.46
CA ALA A 93 6.34 5.88 16.84
C ALA A 93 7.76 5.34 17.12
N GLU A 94 8.33 4.54 16.22
CA GLU A 94 9.67 3.98 16.33
C GLU A 94 10.69 4.91 15.66
N ASN A 95 11.82 5.12 16.32
CA ASN A 95 12.94 5.89 15.75
C ASN A 95 13.85 4.95 14.92
N ASP A 96 13.29 4.32 13.89
CA ASP A 96 13.99 3.43 12.96
C ASP A 96 13.76 3.89 11.51
N THR A 97 14.57 3.39 10.58
CA THR A 97 14.50 3.68 9.15
C THR A 97 13.93 2.47 8.40
N GLY A 98 13.03 2.72 7.46
CA GLY A 98 12.51 1.68 6.57
C GLY A 98 13.58 1.13 5.64
N GLU A 99 13.36 -0.10 5.17
CA GLU A 99 14.27 -0.79 4.26
C GLU A 99 13.51 -1.45 3.10
N LEU A 100 14.06 -1.33 1.90
CA LEU A 100 13.75 -2.18 0.75
C LEU A 100 14.96 -3.11 0.53
N THR A 101 14.76 -4.41 0.76
CA THR A 101 15.74 -5.44 0.37
C THR A 101 15.38 -5.94 -1.03
N VAL A 102 16.32 -5.96 -1.96
CA VAL A 102 16.14 -6.53 -3.31
C VAL A 102 16.80 -7.90 -3.42
N ASN A 103 16.20 -8.81 -4.18
CA ASN A 103 16.63 -10.20 -4.34
C ASN A 103 16.71 -11.00 -3.02
N GLY A 104 15.84 -10.67 -2.07
CA GLY A 104 15.71 -11.36 -0.79
C GLY A 104 14.90 -10.53 0.20
N TYR A 105 15.13 -10.80 1.48
CA TYR A 105 14.65 -10.03 2.62
C TYR A 105 15.72 -10.03 3.70
N ASP A 106 15.77 -9.00 4.54
CA ASP A 106 16.61 -9.02 5.73
C ASP A 106 15.95 -9.87 6.83
N SER A 107 16.51 -11.05 7.06
CA SER A 107 16.04 -11.96 8.12
C SER A 107 16.11 -11.37 9.53
N SER A 108 16.97 -10.36 9.76
CA SER A 108 17.07 -9.67 11.05
C SER A 108 15.82 -8.83 11.36
N ARG A 109 15.05 -8.44 10.33
CA ARG A 109 13.81 -7.66 10.43
C ARG A 109 12.56 -8.52 10.63
N THR A 110 12.72 -9.84 10.74
CA THR A 110 11.59 -10.77 10.79
C THR A 110 11.76 -11.75 11.94
N SER A 111 10.65 -12.17 12.54
CA SER A 111 10.64 -13.18 13.59
C SER A 111 9.48 -14.15 13.39
N GLY A 112 9.72 -15.43 13.71
CA GLY A 112 8.71 -16.46 13.56
C GLY A 112 8.58 -16.99 12.11
N PRO A 113 7.61 -17.88 11.86
CA PRO A 113 7.41 -18.48 10.56
C PRO A 113 6.89 -17.45 9.54
N MET A 114 7.39 -17.54 8.31
CA MET A 114 6.88 -16.76 7.18
C MET A 114 5.73 -17.47 6.48
N THR A 115 4.72 -16.68 6.10
CA THR A 115 3.66 -17.11 5.19
C THR A 115 3.92 -16.50 3.82
N TYR A 116 3.92 -17.33 2.78
CA TYR A 116 4.14 -16.88 1.40
C TYR A 116 2.82 -16.78 0.64
N GLY A 117 2.70 -15.78 -0.22
CA GLY A 117 1.51 -15.54 -1.03
C GLY A 117 1.72 -14.47 -2.08
N PHE A 118 0.66 -14.15 -2.81
CA PHE A 118 0.65 -13.02 -3.74
C PHE A 118 0.32 -11.72 -3.03
N TRP A 119 0.66 -10.58 -3.63
CA TRP A 119 0.29 -9.26 -3.11
C TRP A 119 -1.21 -9.09 -2.91
N GLN A 120 -2.03 -9.79 -3.71
CA GLN A 120 -3.42 -10.05 -3.40
C GLN A 120 -3.58 -11.45 -2.81
N PHE A 121 -4.11 -11.55 -1.59
CA PHE A 121 -4.25 -12.82 -0.88
C PHE A 121 -5.66 -13.00 -0.33
N SER A 122 -6.04 -14.25 -0.08
CA SER A 122 -7.35 -14.56 0.47
C SER A 122 -7.41 -14.23 1.96
N VAL A 123 -8.51 -13.58 2.34
CA VAL A 123 -8.92 -13.35 3.74
C VAL A 123 -10.30 -13.95 3.99
N ALA A 124 -10.69 -14.95 3.20
CA ALA A 124 -11.94 -15.65 3.37
C ALA A 124 -12.04 -16.21 4.79
N HIS A 125 -13.20 -16.00 5.42
CA HIS A 125 -13.44 -16.37 6.82
C HIS A 125 -12.53 -15.66 7.84
N GLY A 126 -11.86 -14.57 7.44
CA GLY A 126 -11.07 -13.73 8.32
C GLY A 126 -11.88 -13.11 9.44
N ARG A 127 -11.20 -12.75 10.53
CA ARG A 127 -11.79 -12.18 11.73
C ARG A 127 -10.99 -10.97 12.20
N PHE A 128 -11.65 -10.08 12.94
CA PHE A 128 -10.99 -9.00 13.66
C PHE A 128 -11.45 -8.97 15.12
N SER A 129 -10.61 -8.41 15.97
CA SER A 129 -10.96 -8.04 17.34
C SER A 129 -10.23 -6.77 17.79
N ALA A 130 -10.89 -5.97 18.61
CA ALA A 130 -10.33 -4.80 19.27
C ALA A 130 -11.05 -4.62 20.61
N GLY A 131 -10.35 -4.82 21.72
CA GLY A 131 -10.99 -4.85 23.05
C GLY A 131 -12.13 -5.88 23.11
N ASP A 132 -13.31 -5.43 23.54
CA ASP A 132 -14.52 -6.27 23.62
C ASP A 132 -15.26 -6.41 22.28
N SER A 133 -14.82 -5.72 21.23
CA SER A 133 -15.40 -5.80 19.90
C SER A 133 -14.73 -6.89 19.07
N ALA A 134 -15.52 -7.72 18.39
CA ALA A 134 -15.03 -8.73 17.47
C ALA A 134 -16.04 -8.99 16.35
N GLY A 135 -15.52 -9.42 15.20
CA GLY A 135 -16.35 -9.75 14.04
C GLY A 135 -15.63 -10.58 13.00
N ASN A 136 -16.36 -10.93 11.94
CA ASN A 136 -15.82 -11.58 10.75
C ASN A 136 -15.74 -10.60 9.58
N PHE A 137 -15.04 -11.00 8.53
CA PHE A 137 -14.84 -10.16 7.34
C PHE A 137 -16.06 -10.12 6.41
N GLY A 138 -17.14 -10.82 6.75
CA GLY A 138 -18.38 -10.87 5.97
C GLY A 138 -18.12 -11.34 4.54
N ALA A 139 -18.51 -10.51 3.57
CA ALA A 139 -18.34 -10.78 2.15
C ALA A 139 -16.91 -10.51 1.64
N THR A 140 -16.02 -9.93 2.44
CA THR A 140 -14.63 -9.65 2.04
C THR A 140 -13.82 -10.94 2.07
N THR A 141 -13.39 -11.40 0.89
CA THR A 141 -12.66 -12.67 0.71
C THR A 141 -11.23 -12.48 0.22
N SER A 142 -10.83 -11.26 -0.15
CA SER A 142 -9.46 -10.93 -0.56
C SER A 142 -9.00 -9.59 0.00
N ALA A 143 -7.69 -9.45 0.18
CA ALA A 143 -7.01 -8.24 0.60
C ALA A 143 -5.75 -8.04 -0.26
N VAL A 144 -5.26 -6.81 -0.33
CA VAL A 144 -4.05 -6.45 -1.07
C VAL A 144 -3.04 -5.83 -0.10
N ALA A 145 -1.81 -6.32 -0.09
CA ALA A 145 -0.68 -5.64 0.53
C ALA A 145 -0.22 -4.52 -0.41
N ASN A 146 -0.36 -3.27 0.01
CA ASN A 146 -0.14 -2.09 -0.83
C ASN A 146 0.78 -1.08 -0.13
N THR A 147 2.06 -1.05 -0.51
CA THR A 147 3.04 -0.08 0.00
C THR A 147 2.80 1.34 -0.49
N GLY A 148 1.95 1.53 -1.50
CA GLY A 148 1.52 2.85 -1.99
C GLY A 148 0.40 3.50 -1.16
N SER A 149 -0.14 2.81 -0.15
CA SER A 149 -1.11 3.37 0.79
C SER A 149 -0.51 3.49 2.19
N THR A 150 -0.72 4.62 2.84
CA THR A 150 -0.34 4.84 4.25
C THR A 150 -1.37 4.31 5.24
N ILE A 151 -2.58 3.98 4.77
CA ILE A 151 -3.72 3.59 5.62
C ILE A 151 -4.25 2.21 5.23
N ILE A 152 -4.78 1.50 6.23
CA ILE A 152 -5.52 0.26 6.03
C ILE A 152 -6.97 0.62 5.69
N GLN A 153 -7.39 0.23 4.49
CA GLN A 153 -8.76 0.41 4.03
C GLN A 153 -9.60 -0.81 4.37
N LEU A 154 -10.72 -0.59 5.08
CA LEU A 154 -11.60 -1.65 5.55
C LEU A 154 -13.04 -1.41 5.10
N PRO A 155 -13.86 -2.49 4.97
CA PRO A 155 -15.29 -2.34 4.81
C PRO A 155 -15.89 -1.46 5.92
N THR A 156 -16.81 -0.57 5.56
CA THR A 156 -17.36 0.43 6.50
C THR A 156 -17.87 -0.14 7.81
N PRO A 157 -18.65 -1.25 7.85
CA PRO A 157 -19.11 -1.82 9.12
C PRO A 157 -17.96 -2.29 10.02
N MET A 158 -16.90 -2.85 9.43
CA MET A 158 -15.71 -3.30 10.16
C MET A 158 -14.94 -2.10 10.73
N ALA A 159 -14.67 -1.09 9.90
CA ALA A 159 -13.98 0.12 10.32
C ALA A 159 -14.70 0.80 11.49
N GLN A 160 -16.02 1.01 11.38
CA GLN A 160 -16.83 1.64 12.43
C GLN A 160 -16.85 0.84 13.73
N SER A 161 -16.92 -0.49 13.64
CA SER A 161 -16.85 -1.39 14.80
C SER A 161 -15.51 -1.30 15.52
N ILE A 162 -14.40 -1.19 14.77
CA ILE A 162 -13.06 -1.00 15.34
C ILE A 162 -12.94 0.41 15.95
N TRP A 163 -13.38 1.46 15.25
CA TRP A 163 -13.31 2.84 15.73
C TRP A 163 -14.00 3.01 17.08
N GLN A 164 -15.21 2.45 17.24
CA GLN A 164 -15.92 2.46 18.52
C GLN A 164 -15.11 1.77 19.62
N ALA A 165 -14.49 0.63 19.32
CA ALA A 165 -13.74 -0.14 20.30
C ALA A 165 -12.43 0.51 20.75
N VAL A 166 -11.81 1.32 19.87
CA VAL A 166 -10.58 2.06 20.17
C VAL A 166 -10.84 3.50 20.63
N ASN A 167 -12.10 3.86 20.92
CA ASN A 167 -12.53 5.21 21.31
C ASN A 167 -12.22 6.30 20.27
N ALA A 168 -12.22 5.94 18.98
CA ALA A 168 -12.13 6.88 17.89
C ALA A 168 -13.51 7.39 17.46
N THR A 169 -13.57 8.64 16.99
CA THR A 169 -14.79 9.30 16.50
C THR A 169 -14.70 9.52 15.00
N THR A 170 -15.78 9.27 14.28
CA THR A 170 -15.86 9.56 12.84
C THR A 170 -15.54 11.04 12.58
N ASN A 171 -14.69 11.32 11.60
CA ASN A 171 -14.34 12.69 11.23
C ASN A 171 -15.46 13.30 10.36
N PRO A 172 -16.24 14.28 10.86
CA PRO A 172 -17.32 14.87 10.08
C PRO A 172 -16.81 15.71 8.90
N SER A 173 -15.57 16.20 8.96
CA SER A 173 -14.96 17.03 7.92
C SER A 173 -14.28 16.19 6.82
N GLN A 174 -14.13 14.88 7.03
CA GLN A 174 -13.44 14.00 6.09
C GLN A 174 -14.11 12.61 6.10
N ALA A 175 -15.08 12.43 5.21
CA ALA A 175 -15.74 11.15 5.01
C ALA A 175 -14.71 10.04 4.74
N GLY A 176 -14.87 8.89 5.38
CA GLY A 176 -13.90 7.80 5.29
C GLY A 176 -12.95 7.69 6.49
N PHE A 177 -12.84 8.71 7.33
CA PHE A 177 -11.79 8.79 8.35
C PHE A 177 -12.35 8.90 9.77
N ALA A 178 -11.53 8.54 10.75
CA ALA A 178 -11.78 8.75 12.17
C ALA A 178 -10.62 9.49 12.84
N THR A 179 -10.94 10.18 13.94
CA THR A 179 -10.00 10.88 14.80
C THR A 179 -9.98 10.23 16.18
N ILE A 180 -8.82 10.18 16.82
CA ILE A 180 -8.61 9.61 18.15
C ILE A 180 -7.82 10.60 19.00
N ASP A 181 -8.04 10.59 20.31
CA ASP A 181 -7.21 11.37 21.24
C ASP A 181 -5.78 10.82 21.25
N CYS A 182 -4.77 11.71 21.23
CA CYS A 182 -3.36 11.32 21.27
C CYS A 182 -2.99 10.62 22.58
N ASP A 183 -3.71 10.91 23.67
CA ASP A 183 -3.48 10.31 24.99
C ASP A 183 -4.43 9.12 25.27
N ALA A 184 -5.22 8.69 24.27
CA ALA A 184 -6.15 7.59 24.41
C ALA A 184 -5.43 6.28 24.80
N GLN A 185 -5.98 5.60 25.81
CA GLN A 185 -5.63 4.23 26.11
C GLN A 185 -6.56 3.32 25.31
N SER A 186 -6.03 2.71 24.26
CA SER A 186 -6.80 1.90 23.31
C SER A 186 -6.23 0.48 23.19
N PRO A 187 -7.07 -0.54 22.96
CA PRO A 187 -6.63 -1.93 22.84
C PRO A 187 -5.91 -2.16 21.52
N GLU A 188 -5.09 -3.20 21.40
CA GLU A 188 -4.60 -3.63 20.09
C GLU A 188 -5.76 -3.99 19.14
N VAL A 189 -5.55 -3.79 17.84
CA VAL A 189 -6.45 -4.26 16.80
C VAL A 189 -5.82 -5.51 16.20
N VAL A 190 -6.51 -6.64 16.28
CA VAL A 190 -5.99 -7.93 15.80
C VAL A 190 -6.78 -8.35 14.57
N PHE A 191 -6.07 -8.61 13.47
CA PHE A 191 -6.63 -9.26 12.29
C PHE A 191 -6.18 -10.71 12.24
N THR A 192 -7.13 -11.63 12.07
CA THR A 192 -6.84 -13.05 11.95
C THR A 192 -7.19 -13.52 10.55
N PHE A 193 -6.16 -13.99 9.82
CA PHE A 193 -6.31 -14.59 8.51
C PHE A 193 -6.11 -16.10 8.66
N SER A 194 -7.14 -16.89 8.31
CA SER A 194 -7.18 -18.32 8.59
C SER A 194 -6.97 -18.61 10.09
N THR A 195 -5.79 -19.10 10.49
CA THR A 195 -5.43 -19.42 11.88
C THR A 195 -4.35 -18.51 12.46
N THR A 196 -3.83 -17.58 11.65
CA THR A 196 -2.72 -16.70 12.05
C THR A 196 -3.26 -15.31 12.41
N SER A 197 -2.92 -14.85 13.60
CA SER A 197 -3.30 -13.52 14.12
C SER A 197 -2.16 -12.52 13.97
N TYR A 198 -2.50 -11.32 13.51
CA TYR A 198 -1.61 -10.19 13.32
C TYR A 198 -2.14 -9.02 14.15
N ALA A 199 -1.42 -8.68 15.21
CA ALA A 199 -1.78 -7.61 16.12
C ALA A 199 -1.17 -6.27 15.68
N ILE A 200 -1.97 -5.22 15.73
CA ILE A 200 -1.57 -3.83 15.53
C ILE A 200 -1.65 -3.13 16.88
N PRO A 201 -0.52 -2.79 17.51
CA PRO A 201 -0.52 -2.13 18.81
C PRO A 201 -1.09 -0.72 18.69
N ALA A 202 -1.59 -0.16 19.81
CA ALA A 202 -2.12 1.19 19.83
C ALA A 202 -1.14 2.26 19.35
N SER A 203 0.15 2.10 19.68
CA SER A 203 1.23 2.96 19.22
C SER A 203 1.41 3.00 17.69
N ALA A 204 0.90 1.99 16.96
CA ALA A 204 0.98 1.96 15.50
C ALA A 204 -0.16 2.72 14.83
N TYR A 205 -1.30 2.91 15.50
CA TYR A 205 -2.45 3.63 14.94
C TYR A 205 -2.78 4.95 15.64
N ILE A 206 -2.23 5.21 16.83
CA ILE A 206 -2.26 6.53 17.48
C ILE A 206 -0.97 7.25 17.10
N ILE A 207 -1.06 8.24 16.20
CA ILE A 207 0.10 8.97 15.69
C ILE A 207 0.26 10.28 16.48
N PRO A 208 1.37 10.51 17.20
CA PRO A 208 1.61 11.77 17.90
C PRO A 208 1.53 12.96 16.94
N ASN A 209 0.72 13.97 17.25
CA ASN A 209 0.44 15.13 16.41
C ASN A 209 -0.28 14.85 15.08
N GLY A 210 -0.66 13.60 14.79
CA GLY A 210 -1.51 13.21 13.67
C GLY A 210 -2.97 13.16 14.12
N ARG A 211 -3.85 13.98 13.53
CA ARG A 211 -5.28 13.99 13.91
C ARG A 211 -6.10 12.84 13.31
N HIS A 212 -5.47 11.89 12.62
CA HIS A 212 -6.16 10.84 11.85
C HIS A 212 -5.67 9.44 12.25
N LEU A 213 -6.64 8.55 12.49
CA LEU A 213 -6.41 7.13 12.65
C LEU A 213 -6.05 6.52 11.27
N PRO A 214 -4.98 5.71 11.11
CA PRO A 214 -4.62 5.08 9.83
C PRO A 214 -5.54 3.92 9.44
N LEU A 215 -6.77 3.90 9.96
CA LEU A 215 -7.84 2.99 9.60
C LEU A 215 -8.97 3.81 8.96
N SER A 216 -9.23 3.59 7.67
CA SER A 216 -10.27 4.30 6.91
C SER A 216 -11.37 3.36 6.39
N CYS A 217 -12.59 3.87 6.24
CA CYS A 217 -13.69 3.12 5.62
C CYS A 217 -13.83 3.39 4.12
N GLY A 218 -14.19 2.35 3.35
CA GLY A 218 -14.52 2.47 1.93
C GLY A 218 -14.55 1.14 1.20
N SER A 219 -15.13 1.12 0.00
CA SER A 219 -14.96 0.02 -0.95
C SER A 219 -13.67 0.24 -1.73
N VAL A 220 -12.80 -0.76 -1.77
CA VAL A 220 -11.61 -0.74 -2.63
C VAL A 220 -12.02 -1.26 -4.01
N ASP A 221 -11.91 -0.42 -5.04
CA ASP A 221 -12.00 -0.89 -6.42
C ASP A 221 -10.67 -1.55 -6.78
N SER A 222 -10.70 -2.83 -7.17
CA SER A 222 -9.52 -3.56 -7.63
C SER A 222 -8.87 -2.94 -8.87
N SER A 223 -9.59 -2.12 -9.63
CA SER A 223 -9.06 -1.37 -10.77
C SER A 223 -7.98 -0.35 -10.36
N LEU A 224 -7.97 0.11 -9.11
CA LEU A 224 -6.97 1.05 -8.57
C LEU A 224 -5.54 0.49 -8.53
N PHE A 225 -5.40 -0.84 -8.58
CA PHE A 225 -4.11 -1.53 -8.60
C PHE A 225 -3.65 -1.86 -10.02
N SER A 226 -4.50 -1.65 -11.03
CA SER A 226 -4.24 -2.06 -12.42
C SER A 226 -3.36 -1.08 -13.21
N SER A 227 -2.96 0.04 -12.60
CA SER A 227 -2.28 1.16 -13.29
C SER A 227 -0.77 1.25 -13.02
N PHE A 228 -0.16 0.20 -12.45
CA PHE A 228 1.28 0.14 -12.14
C PHE A 228 1.91 -1.20 -12.50
#